data_AF-A0A9Q0YWQ2-F1
#
_entry.id   AF-A0A9Q0YWQ2-F1
#
_cell.length_a   1.000
_cell.length_b   1.000
_cell.length_c   1.000
_cell.angle_alpha   90.00
_cell.angle_beta   90.00
_cell.angle_gamma   90.00
#
_symmetry.space_group_name_H-M   'P 1'
#
loop_
_entity.id
_entity.type
_entity.pdbx_description
1 polymer ?
#
loop_
_entity_poly.entity_id
_entity_poly.type
_entity_poly.pdbx_seq_one_letter_code
_entity_poly.pdbx_strand_id
1 'polypeptide(L)'
;MEIARTKCSLGYGKPPWIFKGRALYQLHLVKSEIARAFIPKEFRLVEAFGYTLGGFFLASYEDSPAGVFDELVVIAGIVWNPPTSCAWAARVLVNSGDACDHGRKDVGLPSQVAKFSKKITATPRQRKSKFNGFLDTIGFGTAKFEYEGLHGCSRN
;
A
#
# COMPACT_ATOMS: atom_id res chain seq x y z
N MET A 1 -35.87 11.74 -9.65
CA MET A 1 -34.99 12.79 -10.19
C MET A 1 -33.60 12.49 -9.65
N GLU A 2 -32.78 11.82 -10.46
CA GLU A 2 -31.40 11.46 -10.14
C GLU A 2 -30.58 12.75 -10.03
N ILE A 3 -30.13 13.09 -8.82
CA ILE A 3 -29.22 14.22 -8.61
C ILE A 3 -27.85 13.73 -9.03
N ALA A 4 -27.51 13.94 -10.31
CA ALA A 4 -26.14 13.86 -10.79
C ALA A 4 -25.30 14.83 -9.95
N ARG A 5 -24.60 14.30 -8.95
CA ARG A 5 -23.64 15.07 -8.15
C ARG A 5 -22.50 15.45 -9.07
N THR A 6 -22.55 16.68 -9.56
CA THR A 6 -21.41 17.39 -10.12
C THR A 6 -20.30 17.34 -9.07
N LYS A 7 -19.30 16.47 -9.26
CA LYS A 7 -18.09 16.43 -8.42
C LYS A 7 -17.34 17.74 -8.69
N CYS A 8 -17.69 18.79 -7.95
CA CYS A 8 -16.86 19.99 -7.86
C CYS A 8 -15.49 19.57 -7.34
N SER A 9 -14.45 20.03 -8.03
CA SER A 9 -13.03 19.84 -7.76
C SER A 9 -12.62 20.50 -6.42
N LEU A 10 -13.07 19.94 -5.31
CA LEU A 10 -12.88 20.47 -3.96
C LEU A 10 -11.98 19.56 -3.11
N GLY A 11 -10.88 19.07 -3.70
CA GLY A 11 -9.88 18.24 -3.01
C GLY A 11 -10.49 17.04 -2.27
N TYR A 12 -9.76 16.51 -1.29
CA TYR A 12 -10.21 15.35 -0.50
C TYR A 12 -11.33 15.67 0.51
N GLY A 13 -11.67 16.96 0.70
CA GLY A 13 -12.54 17.39 1.80
C GLY A 13 -11.92 17.14 3.18
N LYS A 14 -12.73 17.30 4.23
CA LYS A 14 -12.28 17.04 5.62
C LYS A 14 -12.37 15.54 5.94
N PRO A 15 -11.47 15.00 6.80
CA PRO A 15 -11.55 13.61 7.25
C PRO A 15 -12.84 13.35 8.06
N PRO A 16 -13.30 12.09 8.16
CA PRO A 16 -12.65 10.86 7.69
C PRO A 16 -12.80 10.63 6.18
N TRP A 17 -11.72 10.20 5.54
CA TRP A 17 -11.71 9.82 4.12
C TRP A 17 -11.98 8.32 3.99
N ILE A 18 -12.97 7.97 3.17
CA ILE A 18 -13.38 6.58 2.96
C ILE A 18 -12.84 6.12 1.60
N PHE A 19 -12.17 4.98 1.60
CA PHE A 19 -11.62 4.36 0.41
C PHE A 19 -12.18 2.95 0.25
N LYS A 20 -12.70 2.64 -0.94
CA LYS A 20 -13.22 1.32 -1.28
C LYS A 20 -12.51 0.80 -2.52
N GLY A 21 -12.02 -0.44 -2.44
CA GLY A 21 -11.27 -1.02 -3.53
C GLY A 21 -10.77 -2.42 -3.24
N ARG A 22 -9.78 -2.83 -4.02
CA ARG A 22 -9.06 -4.11 -3.88
C ARG A 22 -7.58 -3.83 -3.71
N ALA A 23 -6.91 -4.65 -2.92
CA ALA A 23 -5.46 -4.54 -2.73
C ALA A 23 -4.79 -5.91 -2.94
N LEU A 24 -3.61 -5.88 -3.55
CA LEU A 24 -2.70 -7.01 -3.67
C LEU A 24 -1.45 -6.72 -2.86
N TYR A 25 -1.12 -7.61 -1.93
CA TYR A 25 0.09 -7.53 -1.12
C TYR A 25 1.10 -8.54 -1.61
N GLN A 26 2.34 -8.10 -1.82
CA GLN A 26 3.45 -8.99 -2.10
C GLN A 26 4.62 -8.67 -1.15
N LEU A 27 4.74 -9.51 -0.13
CA LEU A 27 5.78 -9.39 0.88
C LEU A 27 7.09 -10.02 0.39
N HIS A 28 8.19 -9.39 0.73
CA HIS A 28 9.54 -9.84 0.38
C HIS A 28 10.49 -9.69 1.56
N LEU A 29 11.50 -10.54 1.62
CA LEU A 29 12.66 -10.29 2.45
C LEU A 29 13.57 -9.29 1.72
N VAL A 30 13.77 -8.14 2.35
CA VAL A 30 14.64 -7.07 1.85
C VAL A 30 15.88 -7.07 2.72
N LYS A 31 17.07 -7.00 2.10
CA LYS A 31 18.32 -6.88 2.87
C LYS A 31 18.28 -5.62 3.72
N SER A 32 18.62 -5.75 4.99
CA SER A 32 18.63 -4.65 5.96
C SER A 32 19.47 -3.46 5.48
N GLU A 33 20.64 -3.73 4.89
CA GLU A 33 21.54 -2.69 4.34
C GLU A 33 20.85 -1.81 3.29
N ILE A 34 19.98 -2.40 2.46
CA ILE A 34 19.22 -1.68 1.44
C ILE A 34 18.06 -0.91 2.08
N ALA A 35 17.33 -1.53 3.00
CA ALA A 35 16.24 -0.86 3.73
C ALA A 35 16.74 0.38 4.48
N ARG A 36 17.94 0.32 5.05
CA ARG A 36 18.59 1.42 5.78
C ARG A 36 18.97 2.63 4.92
N ALA A 37 19.02 2.49 3.59
CA ALA A 37 19.19 3.64 2.71
C ALA A 37 17.92 4.53 2.64
N PHE A 38 16.75 3.98 2.96
CA PHE A 38 15.46 4.67 2.89
C PHE A 38 14.88 5.02 4.26
N ILE A 39 15.29 4.31 5.30
CA ILE A 39 14.77 4.45 6.66
C ILE A 39 15.74 5.29 7.49
N PRO A 40 15.31 6.43 8.05
CA PRO A 40 16.14 7.25 8.93
C PRO A 40 16.72 6.45 10.11
N LYS A 41 17.94 6.79 10.54
CA LYS A 41 18.72 5.98 11.51
C LYS A 41 18.10 5.96 12.91
N GLU A 42 17.33 6.99 13.23
CA GLU A 42 16.55 7.13 14.47
C GLU A 42 15.46 6.06 14.60
N PHE A 43 14.95 5.52 13.49
CA PHE A 43 13.95 4.44 13.54
C PHE A 43 14.64 3.08 13.62
N ARG A 44 14.29 2.30 14.65
CA ARG A 44 14.81 0.95 14.82
C ARG A 44 14.15 0.01 13.82
N LEU A 45 14.93 -0.58 12.91
CA LEU A 45 14.46 -1.57 11.95
C LEU A 45 14.15 -2.90 12.65
N VAL A 46 13.04 -3.55 12.26
CA VAL A 46 12.74 -4.94 12.61
C VAL A 46 13.48 -5.84 11.63
N GLU A 47 14.54 -6.50 12.07
CA GLU A 47 15.39 -7.31 11.21
C GLU A 47 15.80 -8.62 11.87
N ALA A 48 16.02 -9.64 11.05
CA ALA A 48 16.57 -10.93 11.43
C ALA A 48 17.52 -11.42 10.32
N PHE A 49 18.69 -11.94 10.70
CA PHE A 49 19.70 -12.46 9.76
C PHE A 49 20.14 -11.48 8.66
N GLY A 50 20.09 -10.16 8.93
CA GLY A 50 20.42 -9.13 7.95
C GLY A 50 19.32 -8.85 6.92
N TYR A 51 18.09 -9.28 7.18
CA TYR A 51 16.91 -9.00 6.37
C TYR A 51 15.79 -8.39 7.21
N THR A 52 14.94 -7.60 6.57
CA THR A 52 13.68 -7.09 7.11
C THR A 52 12.53 -7.49 6.18
N LEU A 53 11.31 -7.44 6.70
CA LEU A 53 10.10 -7.64 5.90
C LEU A 53 9.76 -6.35 5.15
N GLY A 54 9.79 -6.39 3.82
CA GLY A 54 9.37 -5.30 2.96
C GLY A 54 8.45 -5.82 1.86
N GLY A 55 8.46 -5.13 0.72
CA GLY A 55 7.71 -5.54 -0.47
C GLY A 55 6.91 -4.40 -1.04
N PHE A 56 5.71 -4.69 -1.52
CA PHE A 56 4.80 -3.66 -2.00
C PHE A 56 3.35 -4.07 -1.83
N PHE A 57 2.46 -3.08 -1.85
CA PHE A 57 1.04 -3.33 -2.08
C PHE A 57 0.52 -2.47 -3.22
N LEU A 58 -0.30 -3.07 -4.07
CA LEU A 58 -1.00 -2.42 -5.17
C LEU A 58 -2.49 -2.34 -4.81
N ALA A 59 -3.00 -1.15 -4.57
CA ALA A 59 -4.40 -0.86 -4.35
C ALA A 59 -5.05 -0.31 -5.63
N SER A 60 -6.27 -0.77 -5.89
CA SER A 60 -7.16 -0.28 -6.94
C SER A 60 -8.44 0.21 -6.28
N TYR A 61 -8.58 1.53 -6.18
CA TYR A 61 -9.72 2.18 -5.56
C TYR A 61 -10.84 2.40 -6.58
N GLU A 62 -12.03 1.89 -6.25
CA GLU A 62 -13.26 2.02 -7.04
C GLU A 62 -14.11 3.19 -6.51
N ASP A 63 -13.93 3.58 -5.24
CA ASP A 63 -14.53 4.79 -4.66
C ASP A 63 -13.57 5.44 -3.67
N SER A 64 -13.38 6.75 -3.79
CA SER A 64 -12.56 7.58 -2.90
C SER A 64 -12.86 9.08 -3.10
N PRO A 65 -12.38 9.96 -2.21
CA PRO A 65 -12.49 11.41 -2.40
C PRO A 65 -11.86 11.90 -3.72
N ALA A 66 -10.72 11.32 -4.13
CA ALA A 66 -10.07 11.60 -5.42
C ALA A 66 -10.73 10.90 -6.62
N GLY A 67 -11.79 10.12 -6.41
CA GLY A 67 -12.37 9.27 -7.44
C GLY A 67 -11.64 7.94 -7.60
N VAL A 68 -11.73 7.34 -8.79
CA VAL A 68 -11.13 6.05 -9.10
C VAL A 68 -9.64 6.24 -9.38
N PHE A 69 -8.78 5.55 -8.65
CA PHE A 69 -7.33 5.61 -8.87
C PHE A 69 -6.64 4.31 -8.43
N ASP A 70 -5.44 4.09 -8.95
CA ASP A 70 -4.55 3.01 -8.53
C ASP A 70 -3.38 3.58 -7.72
N GLU A 71 -2.97 2.86 -6.69
CA GLU A 71 -1.86 3.20 -5.80
C GLU A 71 -0.92 2.01 -5.63
N LEU A 72 0.38 2.23 -5.75
CA LEU A 72 1.42 1.26 -5.44
C LEU A 72 2.34 1.83 -4.37
N VAL A 73 2.36 1.19 -3.20
CA VAL A 73 3.28 1.55 -2.12
C VAL A 73 4.41 0.54 -2.08
N VAL A 74 5.64 1.06 -2.17
CA VAL A 74 6.86 0.28 -1.98
C VAL A 74 7.28 0.38 -0.52
N ILE A 75 7.32 -0.76 0.16
CA ILE A 75 7.67 -0.89 1.57
C ILE A 75 9.15 -1.29 1.65
N ALA A 76 10.00 -0.42 2.20
CA ALA A 76 11.42 -0.72 2.38
C ALA A 76 11.67 -1.71 3.53
N GLY A 77 10.87 -1.65 4.58
CA GLY A 77 11.06 -2.47 5.77
C GLY A 77 10.00 -2.17 6.83
N ILE A 78 10.04 -2.93 7.92
CA ILE A 78 9.25 -2.66 9.13
C ILE A 78 10.12 -1.95 10.16
N VAL A 79 9.60 -0.88 10.75
CA VAL A 79 10.24 -0.13 11.84
C VAL A 79 9.46 -0.31 13.15
N TRP A 80 10.17 -0.29 14.27
CA TRP A 80 9.55 -0.25 15.59
C TRP A 80 8.94 1.12 15.85
N ASN A 81 7.66 1.14 16.26
CA ASN A 81 6.96 2.33 16.74
C ASN A 81 6.14 1.93 17.99
N PRO A 82 6.74 2.00 19.19
CA PRO A 82 6.15 1.44 20.41
C PRO A 82 4.69 1.89 20.63
N PRO A 83 3.76 0.97 20.99
CA PRO A 83 4.00 -0.43 21.35
C PRO A 83 4.03 -1.42 20.17
N THR A 84 3.88 -0.94 18.92
CA THR A 84 3.75 -1.79 17.74
C THR A 84 4.92 -1.62 16.76
N SER A 85 4.72 -2.06 15.52
CA SER A 85 5.63 -1.86 14.41
C SER A 85 4.86 -1.30 13.22
N CYS A 86 5.52 -0.59 12.33
CA CYS A 86 4.90 0.05 11.17
C CYS A 86 5.72 -0.21 9.90
N ALA A 87 5.05 -0.30 8.77
CA ALA A 87 5.71 -0.39 7.47
C ALA A 87 6.24 0.98 7.06
N TRP A 88 7.50 1.05 6.63
CA TRP A 88 8.09 2.27 6.09
C TRP A 88 7.89 2.32 4.57
N ALA A 89 7.07 3.25 4.11
CA ALA A 89 6.86 3.50 2.69
C ALA A 89 8.06 4.26 2.12
N ALA A 90 8.86 3.61 1.27
CA ALA A 90 9.97 4.25 0.56
C ALA A 90 9.49 5.07 -0.64
N ARG A 91 8.36 4.67 -1.24
CA ARG A 91 7.73 5.39 -2.35
C ARG A 91 6.26 5.03 -2.43
N VAL A 92 5.45 6.00 -2.83
CA VAL A 92 4.05 5.80 -3.17
C VAL A 92 3.84 6.28 -4.60
N LEU A 93 3.27 5.45 -5.46
CA LEU A 93 2.99 5.78 -6.86
C LEU A 93 1.48 5.79 -7.06
N VAL A 94 0.93 6.86 -7.63
CA VAL A 94 -0.52 7.00 -7.86
C VAL A 94 -0.79 7.53 -9.27
N ASN A 95 -1.92 7.16 -9.88
CA ASN A 95 -2.31 7.73 -11.19
C ASN A 95 -3.24 8.96 -11.09
N SER A 96 -3.54 9.44 -9.88
CA SER A 96 -4.31 10.66 -9.66
C SER A 96 -3.43 11.77 -9.09
N GLY A 97 -3.49 12.96 -9.71
CA GLY A 97 -2.79 14.16 -9.23
C GLY A 97 -3.29 14.59 -7.86
N ASP A 98 -4.61 14.58 -7.64
CA ASP A 98 -5.22 14.95 -6.37
C ASP A 98 -4.78 14.01 -5.24
N ALA A 99 -4.70 12.70 -5.51
CA ALA A 99 -4.21 11.72 -4.54
C ALA A 99 -2.73 11.92 -4.22
N CYS A 100 -1.91 12.26 -5.22
CA CYS A 100 -0.51 12.55 -5.02
C CYS A 100 -0.31 13.79 -4.15
N ASP A 101 -1.05 14.85 -4.45
CA ASP A 101 -0.98 16.12 -3.75
C ASP A 101 -1.44 15.99 -2.30
N HIS A 102 -2.56 15.31 -2.08
CA HIS A 102 -3.08 15.02 -0.75
C HIS A 102 -2.11 14.18 0.08
N GLY A 103 -1.59 13.09 -0.50
CA GLY A 103 -0.61 12.24 0.18
C GLY A 103 0.62 13.02 0.65
N ARG A 104 1.12 13.97 -0.15
CA ARG A 104 2.26 14.82 0.24
C ARG A 104 1.90 15.86 1.29
N LYS A 105 0.80 16.61 1.07
CA LYS A 105 0.47 17.81 1.86
C LYS A 105 -0.15 17.48 3.21
N ASP A 106 -1.06 16.50 3.25
CA ASP A 106 -1.85 16.20 4.44
C ASP A 106 -1.32 15.00 5.22
N VAL A 107 -0.64 14.05 4.55
CA VAL A 107 -0.17 12.78 5.16
C VAL A 107 1.36 12.71 5.27
N GLY A 108 2.11 13.45 4.44
CA GLY A 108 3.57 13.37 4.40
C GLY A 108 4.13 12.14 3.68
N LEU A 109 3.36 11.53 2.76
CA LEU A 109 3.79 10.38 1.97
C LEU A 109 4.77 10.78 0.86
N PRO A 110 5.74 9.92 0.53
CA PRO A 110 6.64 10.10 -0.63
C PRO A 110 5.93 9.76 -1.96
N SER A 111 4.79 10.40 -2.20
CA SER A 111 3.91 10.14 -3.34
C SER A 111 4.45 10.73 -4.64
N GLN A 112 4.24 10.04 -5.77
CA GLN A 112 4.58 10.48 -7.11
C GLN A 112 3.54 9.99 -8.12
N VAL A 113 3.30 10.78 -9.18
CA VAL A 113 2.38 10.40 -10.24
C VAL A 113 3.01 9.33 -11.14
N ALA A 114 2.28 8.28 -11.44
CA ALA A 114 2.69 7.17 -12.31
C ALA A 114 1.54 6.68 -13.20
N LYS A 115 1.87 5.96 -14.27
CA LYS A 115 0.87 5.31 -15.14
C LYS A 115 0.80 3.82 -14.80
N PHE A 116 -0.41 3.32 -14.55
CA PHE A 116 -0.67 1.90 -14.35
C PHE A 116 -1.32 1.30 -15.59
N SER A 117 -0.89 0.10 -15.97
CA SER A 117 -1.53 -0.71 -17.02
C SER A 117 -1.80 -2.10 -16.48
N LYS A 118 -3.05 -2.56 -16.51
CA LYS A 118 -3.43 -3.90 -16.08
C LYS A 118 -3.51 -4.81 -17.30
N LYS A 119 -2.72 -5.88 -17.32
CA LYS A 119 -2.82 -6.95 -18.32
C LYS A 119 -3.34 -8.21 -17.63
N ILE A 120 -4.58 -8.58 -17.92
CA ILE A 120 -5.14 -9.84 -17.44
C ILE A 120 -4.67 -10.92 -18.42
N THR A 121 -3.72 -11.74 -17.98
CA THR A 121 -3.32 -12.94 -18.73
C THR A 121 -3.94 -14.13 -18.02
N ALA A 122 -4.75 -14.93 -18.71
CA ALA A 122 -5.28 -16.17 -18.15
C ALA A 122 -4.10 -17.14 -17.95
N THR A 123 -3.76 -17.45 -16.71
CA THR A 123 -2.74 -18.48 -16.43
C THR A 123 -3.30 -19.85 -16.81
N PRO A 124 -2.63 -20.64 -17.68
CA PRO A 124 -3.07 -22.00 -17.97
C PRO A 124 -3.07 -22.82 -16.68
N ARG A 125 -4.16 -23.55 -16.44
CA ARG A 125 -4.34 -24.42 -15.26
C ARG A 125 -3.27 -25.53 -15.30
N GLN A 126 -2.18 -25.38 -14.56
CA GLN A 126 -1.18 -26.45 -14.43
C GLN A 126 -1.75 -27.61 -13.60
N ARG A 127 -1.52 -28.84 -14.08
CA ARG A 127 -1.93 -30.10 -13.43
C ARG A 127 -1.28 -30.18 -12.05
N LYS A 128 -2.08 -30.44 -11.00
CA LYS A 128 -1.61 -30.55 -9.61
C LYS A 128 -0.49 -31.59 -9.48
N SER A 129 0.75 -31.13 -9.28
CA SER A 129 1.83 -31.97 -8.77
C SER A 129 1.57 -32.25 -7.28
N LYS A 130 1.74 -33.51 -6.88
CA LYS A 130 1.41 -34.07 -5.56
C LYS A 130 2.21 -33.49 -4.38
N PHE A 131 3.06 -32.48 -4.62
CA PHE A 131 3.99 -31.91 -3.64
C PHE A 131 3.49 -30.64 -2.94
N ASN A 132 2.39 -30.01 -3.41
CA ASN A 132 1.89 -28.75 -2.84
C ASN A 132 0.94 -28.89 -1.63
N GLY A 133 0.66 -30.12 -1.16
CA GLY A 133 -0.24 -30.34 -0.03
C GLY A 133 0.25 -29.76 1.31
N PHE A 134 1.53 -29.37 1.42
CA PHE A 134 2.10 -28.82 2.65
C PHE A 134 2.00 -27.29 2.76
N LEU A 135 1.61 -26.58 1.70
CA LEU A 135 1.53 -25.10 1.69
C LEU A 135 0.10 -24.57 1.84
N ASP A 136 -0.93 -25.41 1.62
CA ASP A 136 -2.34 -25.03 1.79
C ASP A 136 -2.73 -24.79 3.27
N THR A 137 -1.85 -25.08 4.23
CA THR A 137 -2.06 -24.83 5.67
C THR A 137 -1.67 -23.41 6.11
N ILE A 138 -0.91 -22.66 5.33
CA ILE A 138 -0.48 -21.29 5.69
C ILE A 138 -1.47 -20.30 5.05
N GLY A 139 -2.59 -20.07 5.74
CA GLY A 139 -3.74 -19.28 5.30
C GLY A 139 -3.44 -17.83 4.92
N PHE A 140 -2.97 -17.60 3.70
CA PHE A 140 -3.05 -16.30 3.04
C PHE A 140 -4.47 -16.09 2.49
N GLY A 141 -5.39 -15.79 3.40
CA GLY A 141 -6.75 -15.38 3.08
C GLY A 141 -6.78 -14.02 2.38
N THR A 142 -7.67 -13.88 1.39
CA THR A 142 -8.10 -12.58 0.88
C THR A 142 -8.80 -11.82 2.01
N ALA A 143 -8.08 -10.94 2.69
CA ALA A 143 -8.66 -10.08 3.70
C ALA A 143 -9.33 -8.86 3.03
N LYS A 144 -10.63 -8.69 3.26
CA LYS A 144 -11.28 -7.39 3.12
C LYS A 144 -10.83 -6.56 4.30
N PHE A 145 -10.05 -5.51 4.06
CA PHE A 145 -9.78 -4.49 5.06
C PHE A 145 -10.55 -3.22 4.69
N GLU A 146 -11.42 -2.81 5.60
CA GLU A 146 -11.99 -1.48 5.65
C GLU A 146 -10.91 -0.59 6.28
N TYR A 147 -10.36 0.34 5.50
CA TYR A 147 -9.40 1.32 6.03
C TYR A 147 -10.19 2.43 6.69
N GLU A 148 -10.33 2.37 8.02
CA GLU A 148 -10.50 3.57 8.82
C GLU A 148 -9.11 4.23 8.94
N GLY A 149 -9.01 5.49 8.49
CA GLY A 149 -7.77 6.24 8.49
C GLY A 149 -7.18 6.36 9.89
N LEU A 150 -6.25 5.48 10.23
CA LEU A 150 -5.39 5.63 11.41
C LEU A 150 -4.41 6.75 11.14
N HIS A 151 -4.32 7.67 12.10
CA HIS A 151 -3.31 8.72 12.18
C HIS A 151 -1.92 8.15 11.85
N GLY A 152 -1.49 8.40 10.60
CA GLY A 152 -0.12 8.17 10.20
C GLY A 152 0.78 9.09 11.02
N CYS A 153 1.50 8.51 11.97
CA CYS A 153 2.60 9.18 12.63
C CYS A 153 3.77 9.22 11.63
N SER A 154 3.68 10.15 10.68
CA SER A 154 4.83 10.61 9.90
C SER A 154 5.16 11.99 10.45
N ARG A 155 6.09 12.04 11.41
CA ARG A 155 6.76 13.30 11.73
C ARG A 155 8.04 13.33 10.91
N ASN A 156 8.15 14.37 10.09
CA ASN A 156 9.42 14.81 9.49
C ASN A 156 10.51 14.94 10.54
#